data_AF-A0A7S4B9J9-F1
#
_entry.id   AF-A0A7S4B9J9-F1
#
_cell.length_a   1.000
_cell.length_b   1.000
_cell.length_c   1.000
_cell.angle_alpha   90.00
_cell.angle_beta   90.00
_cell.angle_gamma   90.00
#
_symmetry.space_group_name_H-M   'P 1'
#
loop_
_entity.id
_entity.type
_entity.pdbx_description
1 polymer ?
#
loop_
_entity_poly.entity_id
_entity_poly.type
_entity_poly.pdbx_seq_one_letter_code
_entity_poly.pdbx_strand_id
1 'polypeptide(L)'
;MSIPREGSEKSKLMRWPMLVPSIQRGEAAPPQPTERLQDYVSLELVPSKVVAVLSFSDPTTETITRGYGRMLRSYLARDGLGALPAEDEELQLAQYDALNSFKTRRSEVWVELAEHPW
;
A
#
# COMPACT_ATOMS: atom_id res chain seq x y z
N MET A 1 -11.39 3.33 -41.95
CA MET A 1 -11.10 2.38 -40.86
C MET A 1 -11.12 3.14 -39.55
N SER A 2 -12.16 2.98 -38.76
CA SER A 2 -12.31 3.61 -37.44
C SER A 2 -11.92 2.60 -36.36
N ILE A 3 -11.00 3.01 -35.47
CA ILE A 3 -10.58 2.23 -34.30
C ILE A 3 -11.64 2.46 -33.21
N PRO A 4 -12.28 1.42 -32.66
CA PRO A 4 -13.23 1.60 -31.57
C PRO A 4 -12.50 2.05 -30.30
N ARG A 5 -13.06 3.04 -29.60
CA ARG A 5 -12.63 3.40 -28.25
C ARG A 5 -13.05 2.28 -27.31
N GLU A 6 -12.06 1.59 -26.74
CA GLU A 6 -12.27 0.57 -25.73
C GLU A 6 -12.75 1.23 -24.43
N GLY A 7 -14.07 1.19 -24.22
CA GLY A 7 -14.77 1.74 -23.08
C GLY A 7 -16.05 0.95 -22.86
N SER A 8 -15.93 -0.32 -22.47
CA SER A 8 -17.07 -1.05 -21.91
C SER A 8 -17.05 -0.90 -20.40
N GLU A 9 -18.17 -0.37 -19.91
CA GLU A 9 -18.52 -0.04 -18.53
C GLU A 9 -18.53 -1.27 -17.61
N LYS A 10 -17.37 -1.80 -17.28
CA LYS A 10 -17.21 -2.60 -16.07
C LYS A 10 -16.21 -1.88 -15.20
N SER A 11 -16.71 -1.28 -14.11
CA SER A 11 -15.85 -0.73 -13.06
C SER A 11 -14.76 -1.77 -12.77
N LYS A 12 -13.50 -1.41 -13.05
CA LYS A 12 -12.37 -2.31 -12.84
C LYS A 12 -12.12 -2.33 -11.33
N LEU A 13 -12.92 -3.12 -10.63
CA LEU A 13 -12.75 -3.41 -9.20
C LEU A 13 -11.44 -4.18 -9.06
N MET A 14 -10.38 -3.46 -8.75
CA MET A 14 -9.11 -4.04 -8.34
C MET A 14 -9.31 -4.60 -6.94
N ARG A 15 -9.77 -5.85 -6.86
CA ARG A 15 -9.76 -6.59 -5.61
C ARG A 15 -8.38 -7.19 -5.47
N TRP A 16 -7.63 -6.74 -4.47
CA TRP A 16 -6.49 -7.52 -4.02
C TRP A 16 -7.00 -8.90 -3.62
N PRO A 17 -6.33 -10.01 -3.96
CA PRO A 17 -6.70 -11.30 -3.42
C PRO A 17 -6.63 -11.21 -1.89
N MET A 18 -7.81 -11.17 -1.26
CA MET A 18 -7.97 -11.15 0.20
C MET A 18 -7.45 -12.44 0.88
N LEU A 19 -7.12 -13.45 0.06
CA LEU A 19 -6.45 -14.65 0.50
C LEU A 19 -4.95 -14.48 0.29
N VAL A 20 -4.23 -14.17 1.37
CA VAL A 20 -2.80 -14.51 1.45
C VAL A 20 -2.73 -16.04 1.48
N PRO A 21 -2.23 -16.70 0.43
CA PRO A 21 -2.40 -18.15 0.27
C PRO A 21 -1.78 -19.00 1.40
N SER A 22 -0.83 -18.42 2.15
CA SER A 22 0.00 -19.15 3.11
C SER A 22 -0.64 -19.44 4.49
N ILE A 23 -1.72 -18.79 4.90
CA ILE A 23 -2.16 -18.87 6.32
C ILE A 23 -3.34 -19.83 6.56
N GLN A 24 -4.18 -20.13 5.56
CA GLN A 24 -5.42 -20.91 5.78
C GLN A 24 -5.58 -22.16 4.90
N ARG A 25 -4.75 -22.36 3.87
CA ARG A 25 -5.02 -23.36 2.82
C ARG A 25 -4.04 -24.54 2.76
N GLY A 26 -3.20 -24.72 3.77
CA GLY A 26 -2.20 -25.80 3.80
C GLY A 26 -1.12 -25.68 2.72
N GLU A 27 -0.99 -24.51 2.09
CA GLU A 27 0.12 -24.20 1.20
C GLU A 27 1.42 -24.04 2.02
N ALA A 28 2.55 -24.42 1.44
CA ALA A 28 3.84 -24.37 2.11
C ALA A 28 4.15 -22.92 2.54
N ALA A 29 4.66 -22.77 3.76
CA ALA A 29 5.16 -21.48 4.25
C ALA A 29 6.17 -20.89 3.24
N PRO A 30 6.24 -19.55 3.11
CA PRO A 30 7.23 -18.92 2.24
C PRO A 30 8.64 -19.43 2.60
N PRO A 31 9.53 -19.58 1.59
CA PRO A 31 10.87 -20.09 1.83
C PRO A 31 11.60 -19.22 2.84
N GLN A 32 12.15 -19.85 3.87
CA GLN A 32 12.93 -19.15 4.88
C GLN A 32 14.22 -18.58 4.25
N PRO A 33 14.72 -17.43 4.75
CA PRO A 33 16.03 -16.92 4.35
C PRO A 33 17.11 -17.99 4.54
N THR A 34 18.02 -18.10 3.57
CA THR A 34 19.18 -18.99 3.66
C THR A 34 20.12 -18.53 4.76
N GLU A 35 20.97 -19.42 5.31
CA GLU A 35 21.91 -19.09 6.41
C GLU A 35 22.71 -17.82 6.15
N ARG A 36 23.10 -17.56 4.89
CA ARG A 36 23.85 -16.35 4.51
C ARG A 36 23.05 -15.05 4.64
N LEU A 37 21.72 -15.12 4.57
CA LEU A 37 20.80 -13.97 4.58
C LEU A 37 20.01 -13.85 5.88
N GLN A 38 20.10 -14.82 6.80
CA GLN A 38 19.31 -14.84 8.04
C GLN A 38 19.53 -13.60 8.93
N ASP A 39 20.74 -13.02 8.90
CA ASP A 39 21.05 -11.81 9.68
C ASP A 39 20.56 -10.50 9.01
N TYR A 40 20.15 -10.54 7.74
CA TYR A 40 19.82 -9.36 6.94
C TYR A 40 18.37 -9.32 6.47
N VAL A 41 17.71 -10.47 6.39
CA VAL A 41 16.36 -10.63 5.86
C VAL A 41 15.56 -11.49 6.82
N SER A 42 14.42 -10.99 7.25
CA SER A 42 13.46 -11.72 8.07
C SER A 42 12.11 -11.80 7.36
N LEU A 43 11.39 -12.88 7.62
CA LEU A 43 9.98 -12.98 7.26
C LEU A 43 9.14 -12.46 8.41
N GLU A 44 8.29 -11.48 8.10
CA GLU A 44 7.38 -10.89 9.07
C GLU A 44 5.93 -11.25 8.74
N LEU A 45 5.17 -11.62 9.78
CA LEU A 45 3.72 -11.77 9.71
C LEU A 45 3.07 -10.42 10.00
N VAL A 46 2.60 -9.75 8.94
CA VAL A 46 1.88 -8.48 9.08
C VAL A 46 0.37 -8.78 9.24
N PRO A 47 -0.27 -8.35 10.35
CA PRO A 47 -1.70 -8.54 10.52
C PRO A 47 -2.52 -7.72 9.52
N SER A 48 -3.75 -8.14 9.26
CA SER A 48 -4.70 -7.37 8.47
C SER A 48 -4.95 -6.02 9.11
N LYS A 49 -4.85 -4.95 8.32
CA LYS A 49 -5.13 -3.57 8.74
C LYS A 49 -5.86 -2.80 7.65
N VAL A 50 -6.61 -1.79 8.06
CA VAL A 50 -7.27 -0.85 7.14
C VAL A 50 -6.45 0.43 7.09
N VAL A 51 -6.06 0.81 5.89
CA VAL A 51 -5.28 2.01 5.64
C VAL A 51 -6.04 2.95 4.71
N ALA A 52 -5.97 4.24 5.02
CA ALA A 52 -6.27 5.28 4.06
C ALA A 52 -5.09 5.43 3.10
N VAL A 53 -5.38 5.67 1.82
CA VAL A 53 -4.38 5.67 0.75
C VAL A 53 -4.46 6.98 -0.02
N LEU A 54 -3.31 7.62 -0.21
CA LEU A 54 -3.17 8.77 -1.09
C LEU A 54 -2.11 8.49 -2.15
N SER A 55 -2.53 8.48 -3.42
CA SER A 55 -1.62 8.30 -4.56
C SER A 55 -1.01 9.64 -4.99
N PHE A 56 0.26 9.61 -5.42
CA PHE A 56 1.00 10.77 -5.88
C PHE A 56 1.93 10.44 -7.06
N SER A 57 2.43 11.49 -7.71
CA SER A 57 3.15 11.44 -8.99
C SER A 57 4.61 11.80 -8.87
N ASP A 58 4.88 12.57 -7.84
CA ASP A 58 6.10 13.30 -7.66
C ASP A 58 7.21 12.34 -7.23
N PRO A 59 8.47 12.73 -7.44
CA PRO A 59 9.60 11.91 -7.03
C PRO A 59 9.44 11.46 -5.58
N THR A 60 9.64 10.17 -5.35
CA THR A 60 9.46 9.55 -4.03
C THR A 60 10.65 9.88 -3.12
N THR A 61 10.73 11.14 -2.71
CA THR A 61 11.70 11.65 -1.74
C THR A 61 11.05 11.74 -0.36
N GLU A 62 11.87 11.74 0.70
CA GLU A 62 11.38 11.85 2.08
C GLU A 62 10.51 13.10 2.25
N THR A 63 11.01 14.28 1.87
CA THR A 63 10.26 15.55 2.02
C THR A 63 8.89 15.51 1.36
N ILE A 64 8.81 14.95 0.14
CA ILE A 64 7.57 14.84 -0.62
C ILE A 64 6.60 13.86 0.05
N THR A 65 7.08 12.68 0.44
CA THR A 65 6.25 11.66 1.11
C THR A 65 5.75 12.14 2.47
N ARG A 66 6.56 12.84 3.27
CA ARG A 66 6.11 13.51 4.52
C ARG A 66 5.01 14.54 4.24
N GLY A 67 5.14 15.29 3.14
CA GLY A 67 4.13 16.26 2.70
C GLY A 67 2.79 15.58 2.41
N TYR A 68 2.79 14.53 1.59
CA TYR A 68 1.60 13.75 1.27
C TYR A 68 1.00 13.04 2.48
N GLY A 69 1.82 12.53 3.40
CA GLY A 69 1.35 11.94 4.66
C GLY A 69 0.61 12.94 5.55
N ARG A 70 1.15 14.16 5.69
CA ARG A 70 0.46 15.25 6.42
C ARG A 70 -0.85 15.64 5.73
N MET A 71 -0.86 15.71 4.41
CA MET A 71 -2.07 16.03 3.65
C MET A 71 -3.15 14.95 3.81
N LEU A 72 -2.79 13.67 3.73
CA LEU A 72 -3.72 12.56 3.96
C LEU A 72 -4.32 12.62 5.36
N ARG A 73 -3.51 12.85 6.40
CA ARG A 73 -4.01 13.03 7.78
C ARG A 73 -4.97 14.21 7.90
N SER A 74 -4.72 15.32 7.20
CA SER A 74 -5.64 16.45 7.15
C SER A 74 -6.97 16.09 6.49
N TYR A 75 -6.98 15.26 5.44
CA TYR A 75 -8.21 14.78 4.82
C TYR A 75 -9.00 13.87 5.77
N LEU A 76 -8.32 12.93 6.43
CA LEU A 76 -8.96 12.07 7.43
C LEU A 76 -9.60 12.86 8.57
N ALA A 77 -8.89 13.86 9.12
CA ALA A 77 -9.41 14.71 10.18
C ALA A 77 -10.66 15.49 9.73
N ARG A 78 -10.67 15.97 8.48
CA ARG A 78 -11.84 16.65 7.88
C ARG A 78 -13.03 15.71 7.70
N ASP A 79 -12.77 14.45 7.38
CA ASP A 79 -13.78 13.42 7.19
C ASP A 79 -14.22 12.74 8.50
N GLY A 80 -13.67 13.17 9.65
CA GLY A 80 -13.98 12.61 10.96
C GLY A 80 -13.42 11.19 11.18
N LEU A 81 -12.44 10.78 10.36
CA LEU A 81 -11.80 9.47 10.45
C LEU A 81 -10.58 9.53 11.36
N GLY A 82 -10.56 8.65 12.38
CA GLY A 82 -9.44 8.53 13.31
C GLY A 82 -8.26 7.83 12.66
N ALA A 83 -7.17 8.55 12.41
CA ALA A 83 -5.89 7.94 12.07
C ALA A 83 -5.19 7.45 13.33
N LEU A 84 -4.53 6.30 13.27
CA LEU A 84 -3.59 5.92 14.34
C LEU A 84 -2.46 6.95 14.40
N PRO A 85 -2.00 7.32 15.61
CA PRO A 85 -0.79 8.09 15.77
C PRO A 85 0.35 7.29 15.11
N ALA A 86 1.05 7.91 14.16
CA ALA A 86 2.33 7.36 13.76
C ALA A 86 3.33 7.74 14.85
N GLU A 87 4.22 6.83 15.20
CA GLU A 87 5.49 7.26 15.77
C GLU A 87 6.12 8.24 14.74
N ASP A 88 6.61 9.39 15.19
CA ASP A 88 6.92 10.57 14.35
C ASP A 88 7.88 10.29 13.16
N GLU A 89 8.49 9.10 13.12
CA GLU A 89 9.47 8.67 12.14
C GLU A 89 8.97 7.61 11.15
N GLU A 90 7.82 6.96 11.38
CA GLU A 90 7.36 5.87 10.53
C GLU A 90 6.31 6.32 9.49
N LEU A 91 6.75 6.38 8.23
CA LEU A 91 5.88 6.58 7.06
C LEU A 91 5.75 5.28 6.29
N GLN A 92 4.52 4.83 6.08
CA GLN A 92 4.23 3.69 5.21
C GLN A 92 4.08 4.17 3.77
N LEU A 93 4.96 3.67 2.92
CA LEU A 93 5.08 4.03 1.52
C LEU A 93 4.96 2.78 0.66
N ALA A 94 4.13 2.84 -0.38
CA ALA A 94 4.17 1.88 -1.47
C ALA A 94 4.73 2.57 -2.72
N GLN A 95 5.94 2.18 -3.11
CA GLN A 95 6.64 2.77 -4.24
C GLN A 95 6.61 1.84 -5.46
N TYR A 96 6.10 2.35 -6.58
CA TYR A 96 5.95 1.57 -7.82
C TYR A 96 6.76 2.13 -9.00
N ASP A 97 7.25 3.37 -8.91
CA ASP A 97 7.83 4.10 -10.05
C ASP A 97 9.36 3.95 -10.21
N ALA A 98 10.13 3.81 -9.13
CA ALA A 98 11.56 4.10 -9.19
C ALA A 98 12.52 2.92 -9.38
N LEU A 99 12.10 1.66 -9.20
CA LEU A 99 13.05 0.52 -9.26
C LEU A 99 12.60 -0.69 -10.08
N ASN A 100 11.29 -0.94 -10.25
CA ASN A 100 10.77 -2.10 -11.00
C ASN A 100 9.69 -1.73 -12.02
N SER A 101 9.56 -0.44 -12.33
CA SER A 101 8.67 0.16 -13.33
C SER A 101 7.43 -0.69 -13.59
N PHE A 102 6.51 -0.77 -12.62
CA PHE A 102 5.19 -1.38 -12.83
C PHE A 102 4.31 -0.45 -13.69
N LYS A 103 4.80 -0.15 -14.90
CA LYS A 103 4.31 0.60 -16.06
C LYS A 103 3.49 1.88 -15.80
N THR A 104 2.43 1.80 -15.01
CA THR A 104 1.38 2.81 -14.86
C THR A 104 0.91 3.05 -13.43
N ARG A 105 1.39 2.29 -12.43
CA ARG A 105 0.99 2.52 -11.03
C ARG A 105 1.73 3.69 -10.41
N ARG A 106 0.98 4.48 -9.65
CA ARG A 106 1.44 5.68 -8.93
C ARG A 106 1.88 5.28 -7.53
N SER A 107 2.93 5.91 -7.02
CA SER A 107 3.35 5.73 -5.62
C SER A 107 2.25 6.18 -4.67
N GLU A 108 2.19 5.58 -3.49
CA GLU A 108 1.11 5.77 -2.52
C GLU A 108 1.67 5.97 -1.11
N VAL A 109 1.09 6.90 -0.35
CA VAL A 109 1.30 7.02 1.11
C VAL A 109 0.11 6.42 1.83
N TRP A 110 0.38 5.62 2.85
CA TRP A 110 -0.62 4.92 3.64
C TRP A 110 -0.65 5.46 5.08
N VAL A 111 -1.86 5.63 5.61
CA VAL A 111 -2.10 5.96 7.03
C VAL A 111 -3.08 4.97 7.60
N GLU A 112 -2.69 4.27 8.65
CA GLU A 112 -3.54 3.29 9.31
C GLU A 112 -4.68 3.98 10.09
N LEU A 113 -5.87 3.39 10.01
CA LEU A 113 -7.06 3.88 10.70
C LEU A 113 -7.20 3.20 12.07
N ALA A 114 -7.53 3.97 13.10
CA ALA A 114 -7.70 3.47 14.47
C ALA A 114 -8.99 2.65 14.61
N GLU A 115 -10.06 3.12 13.98
CA GLU A 115 -11.35 2.45 13.89
C GLU A 115 -11.91 2.66 12.49
N HIS A 116 -12.60 1.66 11.95
CA HIS A 116 -13.30 1.77 10.67
C HIS A 116 -14.70 1.13 10.79
N PRO A 117 -15.75 1.74 10.19
CA PRO A 117 -17.13 1.29 10.34
C PRO A 117 -17.55 0.15 9.39
N TRP A 118 -16.62 -0.38 8.58
CA TRP A 118 -16.89 -1.41 7.56
C TRP A 118 -16.12 -2.71 7.78
#